data_AF-A0A084SFE3-F1
#
_entry.id   AF-A0A084SFE3-F1
#
_cell.length_a   1.000
_cell.length_b   1.000
_cell.length_c   1.000
_cell.angle_alpha   90.00
_cell.angle_beta   90.00
_cell.angle_gamma   90.00
#
_symmetry.space_group_name_H-M   'P 1'
#
loop_
_entity.id
_entity.type
_entity.pdbx_description
1 polymer ?
#
loop_
_entity_poly.entity_id
_entity_poly.type
_entity_poly.pdbx_seq_one_letter_code
_entity_poly.pdbx_strand_id
1 'polypeptide(L)'
;MDFTAWIALSARLFEGAGVAVMVVGTLVSIVLVLAHYRRGGGEQAFRSFREKVGRAILLGLELLVAADIIRTVSEEPTLRGVIVLGLIVLIRTFLSFTLAVELEGHWPWKSAELRGVQQQGRLTPSGAQPPSGQEARTSEPRPPQEP
;
A
#
# COMPACT_ATOMS: atom_id res chain seq x y z
N MET A 1 -32.07 18.47 -15.75
CA MET A 1 -31.39 17.24 -15.29
C MET A 1 -30.88 17.52 -13.91
N ASP A 2 -31.38 16.78 -12.92
CA ASP A 2 -31.21 17.12 -11.52
C ASP A 2 -29.78 16.80 -11.06
N PHE A 3 -29.02 17.83 -10.68
CA PHE A 3 -27.63 17.71 -10.20
C PHE A 3 -27.51 16.70 -9.04
N THR A 4 -28.54 16.61 -8.20
CA THR A 4 -28.68 15.64 -7.12
C THR A 4 -28.71 14.18 -7.61
N ALA A 5 -29.31 13.92 -8.78
CA ALA A 5 -29.36 12.58 -9.36
C ALA A 5 -27.98 12.10 -9.81
N TRP A 6 -27.16 12.99 -10.39
CA TRP A 6 -25.80 12.67 -10.80
C TRP A 6 -24.88 12.41 -9.61
N ILE A 7 -25.03 13.19 -8.54
CA ILE A 7 -24.27 12.96 -7.30
C ILE A 7 -24.66 11.62 -6.66
N ALA A 8 -25.96 11.36 -6.53
CA ALA A 8 -26.45 10.11 -5.95
C ALA A 8 -26.02 8.89 -6.76
N LEU A 9 -26.01 8.99 -8.09
CA LEU A 9 -25.52 7.93 -8.97
C LEU A 9 -24.02 7.69 -8.74
N SER A 10 -23.22 8.76 -8.70
CA SER A 10 -21.78 8.67 -8.48
C SER A 10 -21.44 8.00 -7.14
N ALA A 11 -22.11 8.42 -6.05
CA ALA A 11 -21.93 7.81 -4.74
C ALA A 11 -22.23 6.30 -4.76
N ARG A 12 -23.34 5.89 -5.38
CA ARG A 12 -23.73 4.47 -5.50
C ARG A 12 -22.73 3.67 -6.33
N LEU A 13 -22.14 4.24 -7.37
CA LEU A 13 -21.12 3.58 -8.18
C LEU A 13 -19.83 3.34 -7.37
N PHE A 14 -19.35 4.33 -6.62
CA PHE A 14 -18.19 4.16 -5.75
C PHE A 14 -18.47 3.15 -4.63
N GLU A 15 -19.66 3.20 -4.04
CA GLU A 15 -20.11 2.25 -3.01
C GLU A 15 -20.10 0.82 -3.56
N GLY A 16 -20.77 0.61 -4.70
CA GLY A 16 -20.83 -0.68 -5.38
C GLY A 16 -19.45 -1.18 -5.82
N ALA A 17 -18.60 -0.30 -6.35
CA ALA A 17 -17.24 -0.66 -6.74
C ALA A 17 -16.38 -1.06 -5.54
N GLY A 18 -16.45 -0.33 -4.43
CA GLY A 18 -15.74 -0.67 -3.19
C GLY A 18 -16.14 -2.02 -2.65
N VAL A 19 -17.45 -2.28 -2.52
CA VAL A 19 -17.98 -3.59 -2.11
C VAL A 19 -17.57 -4.69 -3.08
N ALA A 20 -17.68 -4.45 -4.39
CA ALA A 20 -17.30 -5.42 -5.41
C ALA A 20 -15.81 -5.79 -5.33
N VAL A 21 -14.92 -4.82 -5.14
CA VAL A 21 -13.47 -5.07 -4.97
C VAL A 21 -13.20 -5.92 -3.73
N MET A 22 -13.84 -5.62 -2.59
CA MET A 22 -13.68 -6.43 -1.38
C MET A 22 -14.14 -7.86 -1.58
N VAL A 23 -15.34 -8.04 -2.16
CA VAL A 23 -15.94 -9.37 -2.38
C VAL A 23 -15.13 -10.17 -3.39
N VAL A 24 -14.84 -9.61 -4.56
CA VAL A 24 -14.09 -10.29 -5.62
C VAL A 24 -12.67 -10.59 -5.17
N GLY A 25 -11.98 -9.63 -4.54
CA GLY A 25 -10.63 -9.83 -4.03
C GLY A 25 -10.55 -10.93 -2.98
N THR A 26 -11.55 -11.00 -2.08
CA THR A 26 -11.65 -12.06 -1.09
C THR A 26 -11.93 -13.42 -1.74
N LEU A 27 -12.90 -13.50 -2.66
CA LEU A 27 -13.23 -14.74 -3.37
C LEU A 27 -12.04 -15.29 -4.17
N VAL A 28 -11.35 -14.42 -4.92
CA VAL A 28 -10.14 -14.79 -5.67
C VAL A 28 -9.06 -15.31 -4.71
N SER A 29 -8.88 -14.65 -3.56
CA SER A 29 -7.91 -15.08 -2.55
C SER A 29 -8.24 -16.47 -1.99
N ILE A 30 -9.51 -16.76 -1.70
CA ILE A 30 -9.98 -18.07 -1.24
C ILE A 30 -9.67 -19.16 -2.28
N VAL A 31 -10.03 -18.92 -3.55
CA VAL A 31 -9.82 -19.90 -4.63
C VAL A 31 -8.34 -20.23 -4.81
N LEU A 32 -7.47 -19.21 -4.81
CA LEU A 32 -6.03 -19.39 -4.96
C LEU A 32 -5.43 -20.16 -3.78
N VAL A 33 -5.87 -19.87 -2.56
CA VAL A 33 -5.38 -20.50 -1.34
C VAL A 33 -5.84 -21.95 -1.26
N LEU A 34 -7.09 -22.24 -1.61
CA LEU A 34 -7.59 -23.61 -1.66
C LEU A 34 -6.83 -24.45 -2.69
N ALA A 35 -6.50 -23.87 -3.85
CA ALA A 35 -5.67 -24.53 -4.87
C ALA A 35 -4.25 -24.81 -4.36
N HIS A 36 -3.63 -23.88 -3.63
CA HIS A 36 -2.30 -24.05 -3.04
C HIS A 36 -2.27 -25.00 -1.84
N TYR A 37 -3.31 -25.00 -1.02
CA TYR A 37 -3.42 -25.87 0.16
C TYR A 37 -3.41 -27.36 -0.24
N ARG A 38 -4.08 -27.70 -1.35
CA ARG A 38 -4.07 -29.06 -1.91
C ARG A 38 -2.68 -29.54 -2.37
N ARG A 39 -1.69 -28.63 -2.46
CA ARG A 39 -0.30 -28.93 -2.84
C ARG A 39 0.67 -28.99 -1.64
N GLY A 40 0.18 -28.93 -0.41
CA GLY A 40 0.96 -29.20 0.81
C GLY A 40 1.60 -27.98 1.51
N GLY A 41 1.32 -26.75 1.07
CA GLY A 41 1.94 -25.52 1.59
C GLY A 41 1.05 -24.68 2.52
N GLY A 42 0.47 -25.26 3.57
CA GLY A 42 -0.60 -24.62 4.38
C GLY A 42 -0.23 -23.27 5.02
N GLU A 43 0.97 -23.15 5.61
CA GLU A 43 1.37 -21.94 6.33
C GLU A 43 1.65 -20.75 5.39
N GLN A 44 2.30 -21.01 4.26
CA GLN A 44 2.54 -19.99 3.23
C GLN A 44 1.24 -19.59 2.50
N ALA A 45 0.33 -20.54 2.29
CA ALA A 45 -0.98 -20.25 1.74
C ALA A 45 -1.79 -19.30 2.64
N PHE A 46 -1.78 -19.52 3.96
CA PHE A 46 -2.46 -18.63 4.91
C PHE A 46 -1.85 -17.23 4.98
N ARG A 47 -0.52 -17.11 4.94
CA ARG A 47 0.15 -15.79 4.89
C ARG A 47 -0.24 -15.02 3.63
N SER A 48 -0.20 -15.67 2.47
CA SER A 48 -0.58 -15.06 1.19
C SER A 48 -2.08 -14.72 1.13
N PHE A 49 -2.94 -15.52 1.76
CA PHE A 49 -4.36 -15.22 1.93
C PHE A 49 -4.57 -13.88 2.64
N ARG A 50 -3.98 -13.73 3.83
CA ARG A 50 -4.13 -12.51 4.65
C ARG A 50 -3.63 -11.27 3.94
N GLU A 51 -2.51 -11.36 3.22
CA GLU A 51 -1.96 -10.24 2.46
C GLU A 51 -2.91 -9.80 1.33
N LYS A 52 -3.45 -10.75 0.56
CA LYS A 52 -4.33 -10.45 -0.57
C LYS A 52 -5.70 -9.93 -0.13
N VAL A 53 -6.29 -10.53 0.91
CA VAL A 53 -7.54 -10.05 1.51
C VAL A 53 -7.34 -8.68 2.11
N GLY A 54 -6.25 -8.46 2.85
CA GLY A 54 -5.91 -7.17 3.42
C GLY A 54 -5.80 -6.07 2.36
N ARG A 55 -5.08 -6.32 1.26
CA ARG A 55 -4.97 -5.38 0.13
C ARG A 55 -6.31 -5.11 -0.55
N ALA A 56 -7.15 -6.13 -0.73
CA ALA A 56 -8.48 -5.97 -1.31
C ALA A 56 -9.41 -5.14 -0.40
N ILE A 57 -9.33 -5.34 0.91
CA ILE A 57 -10.09 -4.55 1.89
C ILE A 57 -9.61 -3.10 1.88
N LEU A 58 -8.30 -2.85 1.94
CA LEU A 58 -7.75 -1.48 1.91
C LEU A 58 -8.17 -0.72 0.64
N LEU A 59 -8.07 -1.36 -0.53
CA LEU A 59 -8.51 -0.77 -1.79
C LEU A 59 -10.03 -0.52 -1.82
N GLY A 60 -10.81 -1.47 -1.31
CA GLY A 60 -12.25 -1.30 -1.18
C GLY A 60 -12.60 -0.14 -0.25
N LEU A 61 -11.87 0.02 0.86
CA LEU A 61 -12.07 1.10 1.81
C LEU A 61 -11.78 2.46 1.16
N GLU A 62 -10.72 2.58 0.34
CA GLU A 62 -10.43 3.81 -0.42
C GLU A 62 -11.58 4.24 -1.36
N LEU A 63 -12.30 3.26 -1.93
CA LEU A 63 -13.49 3.53 -2.75
C LEU A 63 -14.71 3.92 -1.89
N LEU A 64 -14.88 3.28 -0.73
CA LEU A 64 -15.99 3.56 0.20
C LEU A 64 -15.83 4.92 0.91
N VAL A 65 -14.65 5.24 1.45
CA VAL A 65 -13.86 6.35 0.89
C VAL A 65 -14.63 7.52 0.26
N ALA A 66 -14.44 7.57 -1.05
CA ALA A 66 -15.00 8.54 -1.96
C ALA A 66 -16.54 8.57 -1.93
N ALA A 67 -17.20 7.40 -1.89
CA ALA A 67 -18.66 7.32 -1.86
C ALA A 67 -19.26 8.13 -0.70
N ASP A 68 -18.65 7.99 0.46
CA ASP A 68 -19.09 8.59 1.71
C ASP A 68 -18.75 10.10 1.76
N ILE A 69 -17.65 10.57 1.15
CA ILE A 69 -17.43 12.01 0.94
C ILE A 69 -18.52 12.59 0.01
N ILE A 70 -18.84 11.93 -1.11
CA ILE A 70 -19.82 12.40 -2.09
C ILE A 70 -21.21 12.54 -1.46
N ARG A 71 -21.62 11.55 -0.67
CA ARG A 71 -22.92 11.55 0.02
C ARG A 71 -23.04 12.71 1.01
N THR A 72 -21.95 13.01 1.69
CA THR A 72 -21.97 13.98 2.79
C THR A 72 -21.92 15.43 2.32
N VAL A 73 -21.25 15.72 1.20
CA VAL A 73 -21.24 17.07 0.60
C VAL A 73 -22.54 17.43 -0.13
N SER A 74 -23.43 16.45 -0.35
CA SER A 74 -24.67 16.65 -1.13
C SER A 74 -25.95 16.70 -0.30
N GLU A 75 -25.86 16.50 1.01
CA GLU A 75 -26.98 16.67 1.94
C GLU A 75 -27.03 18.13 2.46
N GLU A 76 -28.23 18.72 2.52
CA GLU A 76 -28.40 20.08 3.03
C GLU A 76 -27.88 20.20 4.47
N PRO A 77 -27.04 21.21 4.78
CA PRO A 77 -26.42 21.34 6.09
C PRO A 77 -27.46 21.75 7.16
N THR A 78 -28.10 20.76 7.77
CA THR A 78 -28.90 20.92 9.00
C THR A 78 -28.11 20.42 10.21
N LEU A 79 -28.31 20.97 11.41
CA LEU A 79 -27.62 20.50 12.63
C LEU A 79 -27.77 19.00 12.87
N ARG A 80 -28.96 18.44 12.58
CA ARG A 80 -29.22 16.99 12.67
C ARG A 80 -28.44 16.21 11.61
N GLY A 81 -28.40 16.72 10.37
CA GLY A 81 -27.59 16.16 9.28
C GLY A 81 -26.10 16.15 9.63
N VAL A 82 -25.57 17.24 10.19
CA VAL A 82 -24.17 17.35 10.63
C VAL A 82 -23.81 16.37 11.74
N ILE A 83 -24.72 16.10 12.69
CA ILE A 83 -24.48 15.10 13.74
C ILE A 83 -24.43 13.68 13.17
N VAL A 84 -25.39 13.33 12.30
CA VAL A 84 -25.41 12.02 11.63
C VAL A 84 -24.17 11.84 10.77
N LEU A 85 -23.82 12.87 10.00
CA LEU A 85 -22.58 12.98 9.24
C LEU A 85 -21.34 12.72 10.10
N GLY A 86 -21.22 13.46 11.20
CA GLY A 86 -20.08 13.33 12.13
C GLY A 86 -19.98 11.91 12.69
N LEU A 87 -21.11 11.28 13.01
CA LEU A 87 -21.14 9.91 13.50
C LEU A 87 -20.71 8.88 12.43
N ILE A 88 -21.18 9.04 11.18
CA ILE A 88 -20.78 8.16 10.06
C ILE A 88 -19.28 8.28 9.80
N VAL A 89 -18.74 9.50 9.74
CA VAL A 89 -17.29 9.74 9.54
C VAL A 89 -16.47 9.18 10.71
N LEU A 90 -16.95 9.30 11.95
CA LEU A 90 -16.30 8.73 13.13
C LEU A 90 -16.21 7.20 13.04
N ILE A 91 -17.34 6.54 12.74
CA ILE A 91 -17.40 5.08 12.57
C ILE A 91 -16.46 4.64 11.44
N ARG A 92 -16.48 5.34 10.30
CA ARG A 92 -15.65 5.04 9.14
C ARG A 92 -14.16 5.17 9.44
N THR A 93 -13.79 6.21 10.16
CA THR A 93 -12.40 6.42 10.59
C THR A 93 -11.98 5.31 11.54
N PHE A 94 -12.81 4.99 12.54
CA PHE A 94 -12.51 3.95 13.52
C PHE A 94 -12.39 2.56 12.89
N LEU A 95 -13.34 2.15 12.05
CA LEU A 95 -13.31 0.85 11.38
C LEU A 95 -12.12 0.72 10.41
N SER A 96 -11.89 1.75 9.59
CA SER A 96 -10.74 1.74 8.67
C SER A 96 -9.42 1.68 9.44
N PHE A 97 -9.32 2.42 10.56
CA PHE A 97 -8.15 2.46 11.42
C PHE A 97 -7.88 1.13 12.14
N THR A 98 -8.93 0.50 12.67
CA THR A 98 -8.80 -0.78 13.40
C THR A 98 -8.37 -1.90 12.47
N LEU A 99 -8.92 -1.95 11.26
CA LEU A 99 -8.53 -2.91 10.22
C LEU A 99 -7.06 -2.73 9.80
N ALA A 100 -6.61 -1.50 9.59
CA ALA A 100 -5.21 -1.20 9.26
C ALA A 100 -4.27 -1.70 10.38
N VAL A 101 -4.56 -1.35 11.63
CA VAL A 101 -3.74 -1.78 12.79
C VAL A 101 -3.71 -3.30 12.95
N GLU A 102 -4.83 -4.00 12.76
CA GLU A 102 -4.88 -5.47 12.84
C GLU A 102 -4.06 -6.13 11.72
N LEU A 103 -4.08 -5.55 10.52
CA LEU A 103 -3.40 -6.10 9.35
C LEU A 103 -1.89 -5.83 9.37
N GLU A 104 -1.47 -4.63 9.77
CA GLU A 104 -0.07 -4.22 9.83
C GLU A 104 0.62 -4.58 11.14
N GLY A 105 -0.13 -4.85 12.22
CA GLY A 105 0.41 -5.19 13.55
C GLY A 105 1.20 -4.07 14.22
N HIS A 106 1.27 -2.89 13.61
CA HIS A 106 1.93 -1.70 14.14
C HIS A 106 1.12 -0.46 13.79
N TRP A 107 1.10 0.51 14.71
CA TRP A 107 0.36 1.75 14.52
C TRP A 107 0.87 2.52 13.28
N PRO A 108 -0.02 3.17 12.50
CA PRO A 108 0.34 3.79 11.21
C PRO A 108 1.41 4.88 11.33
N TRP A 109 1.52 5.54 12.49
CA TRP A 109 2.57 6.53 12.75
C TRP A 109 3.98 5.92 12.91
N LYS A 110 4.12 4.64 13.28
CA LYS A 110 5.44 3.97 13.37
C LYS A 110 6.07 3.71 12.00
N SER A 111 5.27 3.48 10.97
CA SER A 111 5.77 3.18 9.61
C SER A 111 6.34 4.41 8.90
N ALA A 112 5.96 5.62 9.32
CA ALA A 112 6.52 6.86 8.79
C ALA A 112 7.99 7.05 9.20
N GLU A 113 8.36 6.59 10.40
CA GLU A 113 9.71 6.75 10.97
C GLU A 113 10.74 5.87 10.24
N LEU A 114 10.37 4.63 9.88
CA LEU A 114 11.27 3.70 9.18
C LEU A 114 11.53 4.07 7.70
N ARG A 115 10.60 4.75 7.03
CA ARG A 115 10.79 5.24 5.65
C ARG A 115 11.75 6.42 5.56
N GLY A 116 11.81 7.28 6.59
CA GLY A 116 12.75 8.39 6.67
C GLY A 116 14.22 7.92 6.78
N VAL A 117 14.47 6.86 7.54
CA VAL A 117 15.83 6.36 7.80
C VAL A 117 16.44 5.65 6.57
N GLN A 118 15.65 4.94 5.77
CA GLN A 118 16.15 4.27 4.55
C GLN A 118 16.44 5.22 3.37
N GLN A 119 15.84 6.40 3.35
CA GLN A 119 16.10 7.39 2.30
C GLN A 119 17.43 8.13 2.54
N GLN A 120 17.83 8.30 3.81
CA GLN A 120 19.11 8.89 4.20
C GLN A 120 20.32 7.96 4.01
N GLY A 121 20.15 6.64 4.16
CA GLY A 121 21.24 5.67 3.92
C GLY A 121 21.57 5.41 2.44
N ARG A 122 20.73 5.89 1.51
CA ARG A 122 20.91 5.71 0.05
C ARG A 122 21.58 6.91 -0.64
N LEU A 123 21.87 7.97 0.11
CA LEU A 123 22.57 9.18 -0.33
C LEU A 123 24.04 9.18 0.12
N THR A 124 24.70 8.02 0.20
CA THR A 124 26.15 7.97 0.06
C THR A 124 26.47 8.19 -1.41
N PRO A 125 27.09 9.33 -1.79
CA PRO A 125 27.50 9.55 -3.17
C PRO A 125 28.50 8.45 -3.54
N SER A 126 28.13 7.63 -4.51
CA SER A 126 29.08 6.82 -5.26
C SER A 126 30.02 7.80 -5.97
N GLY A 127 31.14 8.13 -5.33
CA GLY A 127 32.05 9.17 -5.77
C GLY A 127 33.47 9.06 -5.24
N ALA A 128 33.83 7.95 -4.59
CA ALA A 128 35.23 7.61 -4.35
C ALA A 128 35.63 6.53 -5.36
N GLN A 129 35.85 6.97 -6.60
CA GLN A 129 36.55 6.20 -7.61
C GLN A 129 37.99 6.01 -7.09
N PRO A 130 38.48 4.78 -6.84
CA PRO A 130 39.88 4.62 -6.51
C PRO A 130 40.69 5.11 -7.73
N PRO A 131 41.75 5.92 -7.54
CA PRO A 131 42.51 6.43 -8.68
C PRO A 131 43.14 5.24 -9.41
N SER A 132 42.57 4.89 -10.56
CA SER A 132 43.16 3.99 -11.54
C SER A 132 44.26 4.73 -12.28
N GLY A 133 45.38 4.96 -11.59
CA GLY A 133 46.63 5.45 -12.16
C GLY A 133 47.42 4.28 -12.74
N GLN A 134 47.18 3.98 -14.01
CA GLN A 134 48.23 3.49 -14.87
C GLN A 134 49.33 4.54 -14.91
N GLU A 135 50.49 4.30 -14.28
CA GLU A 135 51.79 4.85 -14.68
C GLU A 135 52.87 4.32 -13.73
N ALA A 136 53.52 3.23 -14.14
CA ALA A 136 54.90 2.83 -13.82
C ALA A 136 55.11 1.33 -14.07
N ARG A 137 54.71 0.84 -15.25
CA ARG A 137 55.45 -0.27 -15.86
C ARG A 137 56.69 0.32 -16.53
N THR A 138 57.65 0.75 -15.72
CA THR A 138 59.02 0.95 -16.19
C THR A 138 59.58 -0.43 -16.49
N SER A 139 59.43 -0.81 -17.76
CA SER A 139 60.48 -1.43 -18.57
C SER A 139 61.70 -1.93 -17.77
N GLU A 140 61.66 -3.21 -17.44
CA GLU A 140 62.87 -3.99 -17.16
C GLU A 140 63.59 -4.25 -18.49
N PRO A 141 64.91 -4.01 -18.56
CA PRO A 141 65.77 -4.94 -19.26
C PRO A 141 66.97 -5.34 -18.39
N ARG A 142 66.96 -6.59 -17.93
CA ARG A 142 68.14 -7.41 -17.59
C ARG A 142 68.54 -8.12 -18.90
N PRO A 143 69.81 -8.16 -19.41
CA PRO A 143 71.03 -8.69 -18.76
C PRO A 143 72.32 -7.92 -19.27
N PRO A 144 73.61 -8.39 -19.31
CA PRO A 144 74.19 -9.75 -19.48
C PRO A 144 75.03 -10.27 -18.30
N GLN A 145 75.09 -11.58 -18.19
CA GLN A 145 76.12 -12.29 -17.43
C GLN A 145 77.43 -12.26 -18.22
N GLU A 146 78.54 -12.03 -17.54
CA GLU A 146 79.89 -12.20 -18.08
C GLU A 146 80.63 -13.34 -17.34
N PRO A 147 81.55 -14.03 -18.02
CA PRO A 147 81.89 -15.45 -17.82
C PRO A 147 82.77 -15.79 -16.61
#